data_AF-A0A955CDA8-F1
#
_entry.id   AF-A0A955CDA8-F1
#
_cell.length_a   1.000
_cell.length_b   1.000
_cell.length_c   1.000
_cell.angle_alpha   90.00
_cell.angle_beta   90.00
_cell.angle_gamma   90.00
#
_symmetry.space_group_name_H-M   'P 1'
#
loop_
_entity.id
_entity.type
_entity.pdbx_description
1 polymer ?
#
loop_
_entity_poly.entity_id
_entity_poly.type
_entity_poly.pdbx_seq_one_letter_code
_entity_poly.pdbx_strand_id
1 'polypeptide(L)'
;MHRRFSVATLAACLAMFAGEKVASAESIVRFRTVMGTYDIQMFDEIMPRSVENFLNYVEADRYSGSVIHRNSDTSGRDFVIQGGGYFLFDPVSPSTVMSFDN
;
A
#
# COMPACT_ATOMS: atom_id res chain seq x y z
N MET A 1 39.97 43.95 31.31
CA MET A 1 38.54 43.99 30.95
C MET A 1 38.26 42.84 29.97
N HIS A 2 38.01 41.62 30.47
CA HIS A 2 37.76 40.44 29.63
C HIS A 2 36.41 39.82 30.01
N ARG A 3 35.40 40.00 29.15
CA ARG A 3 34.09 39.35 29.28
C ARG A 3 34.26 37.89 28.83
N ARG A 4 34.27 36.97 29.79
CA ARG A 4 34.20 35.53 29.52
C ARG A 4 32.80 35.24 28.98
N PHE A 5 32.64 35.22 27.67
CA PHE A 5 31.41 34.74 27.04
C PHE A 5 31.30 33.24 27.34
N SER A 6 30.26 32.86 28.11
CA SER A 6 30.01 31.49 28.53
C SER A 6 29.84 30.55 27.34
N VAL A 7 30.77 29.60 27.19
CA VAL A 7 30.71 28.48 26.24
C VAL A 7 29.42 27.66 26.40
N ALA A 8 28.79 27.70 27.58
CA ALA A 8 27.52 27.03 27.88
C ALA A 8 26.33 27.51 27.01
N THR A 9 26.33 28.76 26.54
CA THR A 9 25.20 29.30 25.77
C THR A 9 25.19 28.81 24.32
N LEU A 10 26.35 28.42 23.77
CA LEU A 10 26.47 27.95 22.39
C LEU A 10 26.00 26.49 22.23
N ALA A 11 26.19 25.65 23.26
CA ALA A 11 25.77 24.25 23.25
C ALA A 11 24.24 24.07 23.37
N ALA A 12 23.56 24.99 24.07
CA ALA A 12 22.11 24.96 24.24
C ALA A 12 21.34 25.24 22.94
N CYS A 13 21.88 26.08 22.04
CA CYS A 13 21.25 26.37 20.75
C CYS A 13 21.35 25.20 19.76
N LEU A 14 22.39 24.35 19.84
CA LEU A 14 22.56 23.20 18.95
C LEU A 14 21.62 22.03 19.31
N ALA A 15 21.13 21.97 20.56
CA ALA A 15 20.19 20.96 21.00
C ALA A 15 18.73 21.24 20.60
N MET A 16 18.40 22.47 20.15
CA MET A 16 17.03 22.84 19.75
C MET A 16 16.66 22.42 18.31
N PHE A 17 17.59 21.82 17.56
CA PHE A 17 17.36 21.27 16.22
C PHE A 17 17.09 19.75 16.21
N ALA A 18 16.74 19.17 17.37
CA ALA A 18 16.45 17.76 17.48
C ALA A 18 14.98 17.46 17.08
N GLY A 19 14.79 17.14 15.79
CA GLY A 19 13.74 16.22 15.36
C GLY A 19 12.39 16.84 15.02
N GLU A 20 12.32 17.60 13.93
CA GLU A 20 11.06 17.71 13.21
C GLU A 20 10.79 16.35 12.54
N LYS A 21 9.70 15.67 12.94
CA LYS A 21 9.18 14.55 12.17
C LYS A 21 8.60 15.12 10.89
N VAL A 22 9.33 14.97 9.78
CA VAL A 22 8.77 15.17 8.45
C VAL A 22 7.63 14.17 8.33
N ALA A 23 6.40 14.68 8.16
CA ALA A 23 5.24 13.85 7.86
C ALA A 23 5.58 13.02 6.62
N SER A 24 5.48 11.69 6.73
CA SER A 24 5.73 10.82 5.59
C SER A 24 4.62 11.04 4.57
N ALA A 25 4.99 11.21 3.29
CA ALA A 25 3.99 11.17 2.24
C ALA A 25 3.40 9.76 2.20
N GLU A 26 2.10 9.64 2.44
CA GLU A 26 1.38 8.38 2.37
C GLU A 26 1.32 7.86 0.94
N SER A 27 1.58 6.57 0.75
CA SER A 27 1.57 5.94 -0.57
C SER A 27 0.18 5.97 -1.20
N ILE A 28 0.10 6.29 -2.49
CA ILE A 28 -1.14 6.25 -3.27
C ILE A 28 -0.99 5.21 -4.39
N VAL A 29 -1.91 4.26 -4.47
CA VAL A 29 -1.93 3.22 -5.51
C VAL A 29 -3.17 3.35 -6.37
N ARG A 30 -2.97 3.35 -7.69
CA ARG A 30 -4.03 3.44 -8.69
C ARG A 30 -4.45 2.07 -9.17
N PHE A 31 -5.72 1.73 -8.97
CA PHE A 31 -6.35 0.53 -9.51
C PHE A 31 -7.01 0.85 -10.84
N ARG A 32 -6.70 0.05 -11.86
CA ARG A 32 -7.40 0.06 -13.15
C ARG A 32 -8.22 -1.22 -13.25
N THR A 33 -9.53 -1.07 -13.33
CA THR A 33 -10.47 -2.20 -13.47
C THR A 33 -11.29 -2.04 -14.74
N VAL A 34 -12.00 -3.11 -15.14
CA VAL A 34 -12.93 -3.06 -16.28
C VAL A 34 -14.13 -2.13 -16.04
N MET A 35 -14.41 -1.78 -14.78
CA MET A 35 -15.51 -0.88 -14.40
C MET A 35 -15.05 0.57 -14.20
N GLY A 36 -13.74 0.84 -14.31
CA GLY A 36 -13.18 2.17 -14.08
C GLY A 36 -11.89 2.16 -13.28
N THR A 37 -11.35 3.35 -13.06
CA THR A 37 -10.11 3.58 -12.32
C THR A 37 -10.43 4.28 -11.00
N TYR A 38 -9.77 3.87 -9.93
CA TYR A 38 -9.85 4.52 -8.62
C TYR A 38 -8.50 4.46 -7.91
N ASP A 39 -8.28 5.40 -6.99
CA ASP A 39 -7.05 5.51 -6.22
C ASP A 39 -7.31 5.09 -4.78
N ILE A 40 -6.33 4.40 -4.17
CA ILE A 40 -6.34 4.02 -2.75
C ILE A 40 -5.17 4.73 -2.08
N GLN A 41 -5.47 5.47 -1.01
CA GLN A 41 -4.46 5.97 -0.08
C GLN A 41 -4.13 4.88 0.95
N MET A 42 -2.84 4.63 1.12
CA MET A 42 -2.31 3.72 2.12
C MET A 42 -2.03 4.49 3.43
N PHE A 43 -1.91 3.75 4.53
CA PHE A 43 -1.56 4.29 5.84
C PHE A 43 -0.24 3.67 6.30
N ASP A 44 0.84 4.15 5.68
CA ASP A 44 2.22 3.69 5.78
C ASP A 44 2.73 3.80 7.23
N GLU A 45 2.36 4.87 7.95
CA GLU A 45 2.76 5.04 9.35
C GLU A 45 1.99 4.11 10.31
N ILE A 46 0.72 3.82 10.02
CA ILE A 46 -0.16 3.03 10.90
C ILE A 46 0.07 1.52 10.70
N MET A 47 0.22 1.08 9.44
CA MET A 47 0.30 -0.33 9.06
C MET A 47 1.49 -0.63 8.13
N PRO A 48 2.74 -0.29 8.51
CA PRO A 48 3.90 -0.29 7.61
C PRO A 48 4.16 -1.64 6.94
N ARG A 49 4.04 -2.74 7.67
CA ARG A 49 4.28 -4.09 7.13
C ARG A 49 3.22 -4.53 6.12
N SER A 50 1.97 -4.13 6.33
CA SER A 50 0.87 -4.46 5.42
C SER A 50 0.98 -3.66 4.13
N VAL A 51 1.36 -2.38 4.24
CA VAL A 51 1.63 -1.51 3.09
C VAL A 51 2.82 -2.06 2.29
N GLU A 52 3.95 -2.33 2.94
CA GLU A 52 5.14 -2.88 2.29
C GLU A 52 4.82 -4.20 1.56
N ASN A 53 4.10 -5.11 2.21
CA ASN A 53 3.65 -6.32 1.57
C ASN A 53 2.77 -6.01 0.34
N PHE A 54 1.77 -5.15 0.47
CA PHE A 54 0.89 -4.81 -0.64
C PHE A 54 1.65 -4.21 -1.83
N LEU A 55 2.55 -3.25 -1.57
CA LEU A 55 3.37 -2.61 -2.61
C LEU A 55 4.29 -3.62 -3.31
N ASN A 56 4.87 -4.59 -2.59
CA ASN A 56 5.67 -5.65 -3.21
C ASN A 56 4.87 -6.48 -4.24
N TYR A 57 3.57 -6.73 -4.00
CA TYR A 57 2.72 -7.41 -4.99
C TYR A 57 2.36 -6.50 -6.18
N VAL A 58 2.21 -5.19 -5.95
CA VAL A 58 2.00 -4.19 -7.02
C VAL A 58 3.22 -4.10 -7.92
N GLU A 59 4.42 -3.94 -7.35
CA GLU A 59 5.67 -3.81 -8.09
C GLU A 59 6.03 -5.08 -8.88
N ALA A 60 5.68 -6.26 -8.34
CA ALA A 60 5.84 -7.54 -9.00
C ALA A 60 4.69 -7.90 -9.98
N ASP A 61 3.80 -6.95 -10.30
CA ASP A 61 2.68 -7.09 -11.22
C ASP A 61 1.70 -8.23 -10.88
N ARG A 62 1.64 -8.63 -9.61
CA ARG A 62 0.90 -9.83 -9.16
C ARG A 62 -0.62 -9.67 -9.13
N TYR A 63 -1.12 -8.44 -9.19
CA TYR A 63 -2.55 -8.15 -9.25
C TYR A 63 -3.08 -7.97 -10.67
N SER A 64 -2.20 -7.78 -11.66
CA SER A 64 -2.59 -7.54 -13.04
C SER A 64 -3.28 -8.75 -13.64
N GLY A 65 -4.48 -8.55 -14.18
CA GLY A 65 -5.33 -9.62 -14.71
C GLY A 65 -6.03 -10.47 -13.63
N SER A 66 -5.82 -10.18 -12.33
CA SER A 66 -6.57 -10.85 -11.27
C SER A 66 -8.04 -10.41 -11.25
N VAL A 67 -8.92 -11.26 -10.74
CA VAL A 67 -10.37 -11.00 -10.69
C VAL A 67 -10.89 -10.79 -9.27
N ILE A 68 -11.96 -10.00 -9.16
CA ILE A 68 -12.82 -9.98 -7.99
C ILE A 68 -13.61 -11.29 -7.98
N HIS A 69 -13.16 -12.24 -7.17
CA HIS A 69 -13.72 -13.60 -7.13
C HIS A 69 -14.81 -13.76 -6.06
N ARG A 70 -14.95 -12.79 -5.16
CA ARG A 70 -15.99 -12.82 -4.14
C ARG A 70 -16.62 -11.45 -3.98
N ASN A 71 -17.93 -11.42 -4.20
CA ASN A 71 -18.80 -10.37 -3.72
C ASN A 71 -19.55 -10.91 -2.50
N SER A 72 -19.42 -10.26 -1.34
CA SER A 72 -20.12 -10.70 -0.12
C SER A 72 -21.62 -10.42 -0.15
N ASP A 73 -22.12 -9.79 -1.22
CA ASP A 73 -23.54 -9.51 -1.38
C ASP A 73 -24.28 -10.69 -2.02
N THR A 74 -24.97 -11.46 -1.18
CA THR A 74 -26.01 -12.42 -1.58
C THR A 74 -27.36 -12.11 -0.93
N SER A 75 -27.50 -10.95 -0.27
CA SER A 75 -28.69 -10.65 0.58
C SER A 75 -29.05 -9.16 0.69
N GLY A 76 -28.51 -8.28 -0.17
CA GLY A 76 -28.97 -6.90 -0.30
C GLY A 76 -28.33 -5.90 0.68
N ARG A 77 -27.11 -6.15 1.16
CA ARG A 77 -26.32 -5.19 1.94
C ARG A 77 -24.88 -5.14 1.42
N ASP A 78 -24.47 -3.96 0.98
CA ASP A 78 -23.09 -3.70 0.57
C ASP A 78 -22.15 -3.93 1.76
N PHE A 79 -21.20 -4.85 1.62
CA PHE A 79 -20.21 -5.13 2.65
C PHE A 79 -18.79 -5.03 2.10
N VAL A 80 -18.31 -6.09 1.46
CA VAL A 80 -16.92 -6.19 0.99
C VAL A 80 -16.87 -6.96 -0.32
N ILE A 81 -16.16 -6.40 -1.28
CA ILE A 81 -15.64 -7.11 -2.46
C ILE A 81 -14.22 -7.58 -2.17
N GLN A 82 -13.89 -8.78 -2.64
CA GLN A 82 -12.58 -9.40 -2.41
C GLN A 82 -11.97 -9.85 -3.74
N GLY A 83 -10.72 -9.42 -3.96
CA GLY A 83 -9.92 -9.73 -5.14
C GLY A 83 -8.50 -10.20 -4.79
N GLY A 84 -7.64 -10.24 -5.81
CA GLY A 84 -6.27 -10.72 -5.71
C GLY A 84 -6.16 -12.24 -5.73
N GLY A 85 -5.03 -12.77 -6.22
CA GLY A 85 -4.68 -14.20 -6.14
C GLY A 85 -5.47 -15.18 -7.02
N TYR A 86 -6.54 -14.75 -7.69
CA TYR A 86 -7.33 -15.58 -8.60
C TYR A 86 -7.35 -14.98 -10.01
N PHE A 87 -7.27 -15.85 -11.00
CA PHE A 87 -7.22 -15.52 -12.43
C PHE A 87 -8.19 -16.44 -13.18
N LEU A 88 -8.83 -15.94 -14.24
CA LEU A 88 -9.69 -16.77 -15.10
C LEU A 88 -8.87 -17.79 -15.90
N PHE A 89 -7.65 -17.42 -16.26
CA PHE A 89 -6.65 -18.30 -16.85
C PHE A 89 -5.40 -18.13 -15.98
N ASP A 90 -4.93 -19.22 -15.37
CA ASP A 90 -3.73 -19.17 -14.55
C ASP A 90 -2.52 -18.86 -15.45
N PRO A 91 -1.88 -17.67 -15.32
CA PRO A 91 -0.73 -17.35 -16.14
C PRO A 91 0.51 -18.18 -15.79
N VAL A 92 0.48 -18.96 -14.70
CA VAL A 92 1.59 -19.74 -14.16
C VAL A 92 1.37 -21.27 -14.26
N SER A 93 0.17 -21.73 -14.64
CA SER A 93 -0.14 -23.16 -14.78
C SER A 93 -0.71 -23.48 -16.18
N PRO A 94 0.05 -24.17 -17.06
CA PRO A 94 -0.39 -24.54 -18.40
C PRO A 94 -1.47 -25.63 -18.42
N SER A 95 -1.86 -26.19 -17.27
CA SER A 95 -2.76 -27.35 -17.17
C SER A 95 -4.21 -27.04 -16.77
N THR A 96 -4.57 -25.77 -16.54
CA THR A 96 -5.97 -25.41 -16.21
C THR A 96 -6.71 -24.95 -17.46
N VAL A 97 -6.73 -25.79 -18.49
CA VAL A 97 -7.78 -25.70 -19.52
C VAL A 97 -8.95 -26.49 -18.94
N MET A 98 -9.98 -25.79 -18.45
CA MET A 98 -11.26 -26.43 -18.15
C MET A 98 -11.80 -27.01 -19.45
N SER A 99 -11.58 -28.32 -19.65
CA SER A 99 -12.21 -29.07 -20.74
C SER A 99 -13.67 -29.28 -20.37
N PHE A 100 -14.56 -28.77 -21.20
CA PHE A 100 -15.97 -29.15 -21.17
C PHE A 100 -16.19 -30.14 -22.30
N ASP A 101 -16.23 -31.42 -21.95
CA ASP A 101 -16.70 -32.45 -22.86
C ASP A 101 -18.24 -32.45 -22.82
N ASN A 102 -18.88 -32.48 -24.00
CA ASN A 102 -20.33 -32.61 -24.16
C ASN A 102 -20.74 -34.07 -24.31
#